data_AF-A0A919D2A1-F1
#
_entry.id   AF-A0A919D2A1-F1
#
_cell.length_a   1.000
_cell.length_b   1.000
_cell.length_c   1.000
_cell.angle_alpha   90.00
_cell.angle_beta   90.00
_cell.angle_gamma   90.00
#
_symmetry.space_group_name_H-M   'P 1'
#
loop_
_entity.id
_entity.type
_entity.pdbx_description
1 polymer ?
#
loop_
_entity_poly.entity_id
_entity_poly.type
_entity_poly.pdbx_seq_one_letter_code
_entity_poly.pdbx_strand_id
1 'polypeptide(L)'
;MTPMTGMTSSEPFGARLRRAMDERGPLCVGIDPHASLLAEWGLNDDVAGLERFSRTVVEAVADRVAVLKPQVAFFERFGSRGIAVLEKTVQEARAAGTLVVTDAKRGDIGSTMAGYAEAFLHKDAPLFSDALTVSPYLGYGSLSPAVALARESGAGLFVLALTSNPEGPEVQHAIRADGRTVAATMLAHLAAENAGEEPLGSFGAVVGATVGDLSSYDLAINGPLLAPGVGAQGATPADLPKVFGPALRNVVPNVSRGVLRHGPDTGALRTAAERFAEEIQVAVAGA
;
A
#
# COMPACT_ATOMS: atom_id res chain seq x y z
N MET A 1 7.76 -28.11 -34.31
CA MET A 1 8.05 -27.17 -33.21
C MET A 1 6.97 -26.12 -33.22
N THR A 2 6.00 -26.24 -32.32
CA THR A 2 4.93 -25.26 -32.13
C THR A 2 5.54 -24.03 -31.44
N PRO A 3 5.24 -22.80 -31.87
CA PRO A 3 5.76 -21.61 -31.20
C PRO A 3 5.18 -21.56 -29.79
N MET A 4 6.05 -21.43 -28.79
CA MET A 4 5.66 -21.09 -27.43
C MET A 4 4.87 -19.79 -27.48
N THR A 5 3.60 -19.85 -27.10
CA THR A 5 2.72 -18.71 -26.85
C THR A 5 3.44 -17.69 -25.98
N GLY A 6 3.61 -16.47 -26.50
CA GLY A 6 4.21 -15.37 -25.76
C GLY A 6 3.46 -15.13 -24.45
N MET A 7 4.20 -15.08 -23.34
CA MET A 7 3.69 -14.54 -22.09
C MET A 7 3.17 -13.13 -22.37
N THR A 8 1.85 -12.95 -22.34
CA THR A 8 1.25 -11.62 -22.29
C THR A 8 1.75 -10.97 -21.01
N SER A 9 2.65 -9.99 -21.11
CA SER A 9 3.09 -9.20 -19.96
C SER A 9 1.84 -8.59 -19.33
N SER A 10 1.60 -8.89 -18.05
CA SER A 10 0.53 -8.25 -17.28
C SER A 10 0.75 -6.74 -17.28
N GLU A 11 -0.34 -5.98 -17.41
CA GLU A 11 -0.29 -4.53 -17.35
C GLU A 11 0.42 -4.05 -16.06
N PRO A 12 1.35 -3.08 -16.14
CA PRO A 12 2.10 -2.59 -14.99
C PRO A 12 1.21 -2.07 -13.86
N PHE A 13 1.65 -2.25 -12.61
CA PHE A 13 0.88 -1.84 -11.42
C PHE A 13 0.54 -0.36 -11.43
N GLY A 14 1.48 0.53 -11.79
CA GLY A 14 1.24 1.97 -11.82
C GLY A 14 0.09 2.37 -12.74
N ALA A 15 0.01 1.77 -13.94
CA ALA A 15 -1.10 1.99 -14.88
C ALA A 15 -2.43 1.46 -14.33
N ARG A 16 -2.44 0.24 -13.77
CA ARG A 16 -3.63 -0.35 -13.13
C ARG A 16 -4.11 0.48 -11.94
N LEU A 17 -3.19 0.98 -11.13
CA LEU A 17 -3.48 1.81 -9.96
C LEU A 17 -4.07 3.16 -10.37
N ARG A 18 -3.50 3.82 -11.38
CA ARG A 18 -4.09 5.05 -11.95
C ARG A 18 -5.54 4.82 -12.34
N ARG A 19 -5.81 3.81 -13.18
CA ARG A 19 -7.17 3.47 -13.60
C ARG A 19 -8.08 3.16 -12.41
N ALA A 20 -7.61 2.37 -11.45
CA ALA A 20 -8.42 2.04 -10.27
C ALA A 20 -8.78 3.27 -9.43
N MET A 21 -7.86 4.22 -9.24
CA MET A 21 -8.13 5.46 -8.52
C MET A 21 -9.07 6.39 -9.30
N ASP A 22 -8.97 6.43 -10.63
CA ASP A 22 -9.83 7.25 -11.47
C ASP A 22 -11.28 6.68 -11.54
N GLU A 23 -11.43 5.35 -11.56
CA GLU A 23 -12.73 4.66 -11.65
C GLU A 23 -13.44 4.49 -10.30
N ARG A 24 -12.69 4.22 -9.23
CA ARG A 24 -13.22 3.84 -7.91
C ARG A 24 -12.90 4.87 -6.81
N GLY A 25 -12.27 5.97 -7.18
CA GLY A 25 -11.82 7.01 -6.26
C GLY A 25 -10.44 6.72 -5.63
N PRO A 26 -9.67 7.76 -5.30
CA PRO A 26 -8.31 7.64 -4.75
C PRO A 26 -8.35 7.26 -3.26
N LEU A 27 -8.79 6.04 -2.95
CA LEU A 27 -8.87 5.53 -1.58
C LEU A 27 -8.23 4.15 -1.45
N CYS A 28 -7.37 4.02 -0.45
CA CYS A 28 -6.89 2.75 0.08
C CYS A 28 -7.48 2.48 1.46
N VAL A 29 -8.23 1.39 1.64
CA VAL A 29 -8.74 0.99 2.96
C VAL A 29 -7.80 -0.05 3.59
N GLY A 30 -7.39 0.18 4.84
CA GLY A 30 -6.61 -0.80 5.61
C GLY A 30 -7.44 -2.02 6.00
N ILE A 31 -6.81 -3.20 6.11
CA ILE A 31 -7.40 -4.36 6.79
C ILE A 31 -6.52 -4.63 8.02
N ASP A 32 -6.92 -4.09 9.17
CA ASP A 32 -6.12 -4.03 10.39
C ASP A 32 -6.83 -4.70 11.59
N PRO A 33 -6.97 -6.05 11.61
CA PRO A 33 -7.70 -6.80 12.65
C PRO A 33 -6.92 -6.91 13.98
N HIS A 34 -6.50 -5.76 14.52
CA HIS A 34 -5.89 -5.69 15.84
C HIS A 34 -6.93 -5.89 16.95
N ALA A 35 -6.49 -6.37 18.11
CA ALA A 35 -7.38 -6.77 19.22
C ALA A 35 -8.44 -5.71 19.59
N SER A 36 -8.09 -4.42 19.63
CA SER A 36 -9.08 -3.35 19.90
C SER A 36 -10.20 -3.28 18.85
N LEU A 37 -9.89 -3.36 17.55
CA LEU A 37 -10.91 -3.30 16.50
C LEU A 37 -11.77 -4.58 16.48
N LEU A 38 -11.17 -5.75 16.76
CA LEU A 38 -11.94 -6.97 16.94
C LEU A 38 -12.94 -6.82 18.10
N ALA A 39 -12.49 -6.32 19.24
CA ALA A 39 -13.35 -6.08 20.41
C ALA A 39 -14.44 -5.04 20.12
N GLU A 40 -14.12 -3.94 19.42
CA GLU A 40 -15.07 -2.92 18.98
C GLU A 40 -16.17 -3.51 18.08
N TRP A 41 -15.84 -4.54 17.29
CA TRP A 41 -16.80 -5.26 16.44
C TRP A 41 -17.56 -6.37 17.19
N GLY A 42 -17.28 -6.58 18.48
CA GLY A 42 -17.83 -7.69 19.26
C GLY A 42 -17.30 -9.06 18.83
N LEU A 43 -16.11 -9.10 18.23
CA LEU A 43 -15.43 -10.33 17.82
C LEU A 43 -14.38 -10.75 18.86
N ASN A 44 -14.15 -12.05 18.97
CA ASN A 44 -13.08 -12.59 19.82
C ASN A 44 -11.70 -12.29 19.23
N ASP A 45 -10.69 -12.18 20.10
CA ASP A 45 -9.29 -12.06 19.70
C ASP A 45 -8.68 -13.43 19.36
N ASP A 46 -9.24 -14.09 18.34
CA ASP A 46 -8.83 -15.41 17.86
C ASP A 46 -8.88 -15.50 16.32
N VAL A 47 -8.53 -16.66 15.77
CA VAL A 47 -8.54 -16.90 14.31
C VAL A 47 -9.94 -16.74 13.71
N ALA A 48 -11.01 -17.08 14.44
CA ALA A 48 -12.37 -16.95 13.93
C ALA A 48 -12.80 -15.47 13.88
N GLY A 49 -12.42 -14.68 14.88
CA GLY A 49 -12.58 -13.23 14.86
C GLY A 49 -11.80 -12.58 13.72
N LEU A 50 -10.53 -12.98 13.52
CA LEU A 50 -9.71 -12.55 12.39
C LEU A 50 -10.37 -12.83 11.04
N GLU A 51 -10.85 -14.07 10.82
CA GLU A 51 -11.49 -14.49 9.57
C GLU A 51 -12.80 -13.72 9.36
N ARG A 52 -13.63 -13.58 10.40
CA ARG A 52 -14.89 -12.85 10.31
C ARG A 52 -14.67 -11.37 9.99
N PHE A 53 -13.71 -10.72 10.65
CA PHE A 53 -13.37 -9.33 10.40
C PHE A 53 -12.92 -9.13 8.95
N SER A 54 -11.89 -9.90 8.52
CA SER A 54 -11.24 -9.71 7.22
C SER A 54 -12.23 -9.95 6.08
N ARG A 55 -13.02 -11.02 6.16
CA ARG A 55 -14.07 -11.33 5.19
C ARG A 55 -15.14 -10.24 5.11
N THR A 56 -15.61 -9.74 6.26
CA THR A 56 -16.64 -8.69 6.30
C THR A 56 -16.14 -7.39 5.66
N VAL A 57 -14.87 -7.02 5.85
CA VAL A 57 -14.27 -5.85 5.18
C VAL A 57 -14.25 -6.06 3.66
N VAL A 58 -13.77 -7.22 3.18
CA VAL A 58 -13.71 -7.53 1.75
C VAL A 58 -15.12 -7.50 1.12
N GLU A 59 -16.10 -8.18 1.73
CA GLU A 59 -17.50 -8.19 1.29
C GLU A 59 -18.13 -6.78 1.27
N ALA A 60 -17.70 -5.92 2.20
CA ALA A 60 -18.23 -4.56 2.29
C ALA A 60 -17.66 -3.64 1.21
N VAL A 61 -16.35 -3.62 0.99
CA VAL A 61 -15.71 -2.51 0.24
C VAL A 61 -14.90 -2.91 -0.99
N ALA A 62 -14.60 -4.19 -1.23
CA ALA A 62 -13.67 -4.58 -2.31
C ALA A 62 -14.21 -4.30 -3.73
N ASP A 63 -15.53 -4.23 -3.94
CA ASP A 63 -16.12 -3.81 -5.21
C ASP A 63 -16.17 -2.28 -5.39
N ARG A 64 -15.77 -1.51 -4.36
CA ARG A 64 -15.95 -0.05 -4.29
C ARG A 64 -14.68 0.75 -4.21
N VAL A 65 -13.62 0.22 -3.60
CA VAL A 65 -12.38 0.97 -3.37
C VAL A 65 -11.30 0.59 -4.36
N ALA A 66 -10.41 1.53 -4.68
CA ALA A 66 -9.28 1.29 -5.57
C ALA A 66 -8.29 0.28 -4.97
N VAL A 67 -8.03 0.37 -3.66
CA VAL A 67 -7.00 -0.43 -2.99
C VAL A 67 -7.45 -0.95 -1.63
N LEU A 68 -7.14 -2.21 -1.32
CA LEU A 68 -7.11 -2.75 0.03
C LEU A 68 -5.67 -2.99 0.51
N LYS A 69 -5.39 -2.71 1.77
CA LYS A 69 -4.04 -2.83 2.35
C LYS A 69 -4.03 -3.65 3.66
N PRO A 70 -3.99 -4.98 3.59
CA PRO A 70 -3.84 -5.81 4.79
C PRO A 70 -2.49 -5.60 5.46
N GLN A 71 -2.49 -5.48 6.79
CA GLN A 71 -1.28 -5.40 7.60
C GLN A 71 -0.93 -6.78 8.16
N VAL A 72 0.16 -7.36 7.64
CA VAL A 72 0.49 -8.78 7.84
C VAL A 72 0.73 -9.12 9.32
N ALA A 73 1.23 -8.18 10.12
CA ALA A 73 1.48 -8.41 11.55
C ALA A 73 0.22 -8.86 12.33
N PHE A 74 -0.97 -8.37 11.95
CA PHE A 74 -2.22 -8.74 12.63
C PHE A 74 -2.74 -10.12 12.26
N PHE A 75 -2.22 -10.71 11.17
CA PHE A 75 -2.47 -12.09 10.77
C PHE A 75 -1.38 -13.01 11.35
N GLU A 76 -0.11 -12.63 11.24
CA GLU A 76 1.06 -13.38 11.72
C GLU A 76 0.99 -13.77 13.19
N ARG A 77 0.43 -12.90 14.04
CA ARG A 77 0.27 -13.18 15.48
C ARG A 77 -0.58 -14.43 15.79
N PHE A 78 -1.34 -14.92 14.81
CA PHE A 78 -2.11 -16.16 14.90
C PHE A 78 -1.45 -17.36 14.19
N GLY A 79 -0.16 -17.24 13.84
CA GLY A 79 0.63 -18.28 13.21
C GLY A 79 0.15 -18.63 11.79
N SER A 80 0.42 -19.88 11.37
CA SER A 80 0.06 -20.37 10.04
C SER A 80 -1.44 -20.27 9.73
N ARG A 81 -2.30 -20.41 10.75
CA ARG A 81 -3.74 -20.24 10.59
C ARG A 81 -4.14 -18.81 10.27
N GLY A 82 -3.43 -17.83 10.82
CA GLY A 82 -3.63 -16.43 10.47
C GLY A 82 -3.15 -16.12 9.05
N ILE A 83 -2.02 -16.69 8.64
CA ILE A 83 -1.54 -16.60 7.25
C ILE A 83 -2.55 -17.20 6.27
N ALA A 84 -3.15 -18.35 6.59
CA ALA A 84 -4.20 -18.93 5.75
C ALA A 84 -5.44 -18.02 5.60
N VAL A 85 -5.77 -17.23 6.63
CA VAL A 85 -6.83 -16.21 6.53
C VAL A 85 -6.38 -15.05 5.64
N LEU A 86 -5.12 -14.62 5.73
CA LEU A 86 -4.57 -13.59 4.86
C LEU A 86 -4.60 -14.03 3.38
N GLU A 87 -4.20 -15.26 3.07
CA GLU A 87 -4.27 -15.83 1.73
C GLU A 87 -5.68 -15.70 1.13
N LYS A 88 -6.70 -16.17 1.84
CA LYS A 88 -8.10 -16.04 1.41
C LYS A 88 -8.51 -14.57 1.25
N THR A 89 -8.15 -13.72 2.21
CA THR A 89 -8.50 -12.28 2.20
C THR A 89 -7.94 -11.58 0.95
N VAL A 90 -6.68 -11.84 0.62
CA VAL A 90 -6.02 -11.28 -0.57
C VAL A 90 -6.68 -11.82 -1.84
N GLN A 91 -6.91 -13.13 -1.93
CA GLN A 91 -7.52 -13.76 -3.10
C GLN A 91 -8.94 -13.24 -3.36
N GLU A 92 -9.78 -13.18 -2.33
CA GLU A 92 -11.16 -12.68 -2.42
C GLU A 92 -11.20 -11.19 -2.79
N ALA A 93 -10.33 -10.37 -2.20
CA ALA A 93 -10.22 -8.95 -2.54
C ALA A 93 -9.86 -8.75 -4.02
N ARG A 94 -8.82 -9.45 -4.50
CA ARG A 94 -8.40 -9.35 -5.91
C ARG A 94 -9.46 -9.89 -6.87
N ALA A 95 -10.18 -10.96 -6.49
CA ALA A 95 -11.29 -11.49 -7.26
C ALA A 95 -12.47 -10.50 -7.38
N ALA A 96 -12.70 -9.65 -6.37
CA ALA A 96 -13.66 -8.54 -6.43
C ALA A 96 -13.15 -7.32 -7.24
N GLY A 97 -11.91 -7.36 -7.72
CA GLY A 97 -11.33 -6.38 -8.63
C GLY A 97 -10.68 -5.16 -7.97
N THR A 98 -10.56 -5.11 -6.64
CA THR A 98 -9.70 -4.11 -5.97
C THR A 98 -8.24 -4.53 -6.03
N LEU A 99 -7.34 -3.57 -6.07
CA LEU A 99 -5.91 -3.85 -5.97
C LEU A 99 -5.54 -4.14 -4.53
N VAL A 100 -4.60 -5.06 -4.30
CA VAL A 100 -4.12 -5.37 -2.96
C VAL A 100 -2.67 -4.94 -2.79
N VAL A 101 -2.43 -4.11 -1.77
CA VAL A 101 -1.09 -3.75 -1.29
C VAL A 101 -0.83 -4.47 0.02
N THR A 102 -0.03 -5.53 0.00
CA THR A 102 0.30 -6.21 1.26
C THR A 102 1.31 -5.38 2.04
N ASP A 103 0.93 -4.95 3.25
CA ASP A 103 1.79 -4.14 4.10
C ASP A 103 2.60 -5.02 5.07
N ALA A 104 3.74 -5.52 4.59
CA ALA A 104 4.60 -6.47 5.29
C ALA A 104 5.98 -5.90 5.70
N LYS A 105 6.37 -4.76 5.11
CA LYS A 105 7.64 -4.04 5.37
C LYS A 105 8.88 -4.95 5.31
N ARG A 106 8.89 -5.90 4.38
CA ARG A 106 9.99 -6.88 4.23
C ARG A 106 11.26 -6.20 3.74
N GLY A 107 12.42 -6.74 4.10
CA GLY A 107 13.72 -6.29 3.61
C GLY A 107 14.79 -7.30 3.99
N ASP A 108 15.53 -7.80 3.01
CA ASP A 108 16.62 -8.74 3.19
C ASP A 108 17.61 -8.62 2.02
N ILE A 109 18.60 -9.50 1.92
CA ILE A 109 19.61 -9.51 0.87
C ILE A 109 19.46 -10.71 -0.07
N GLY A 110 19.80 -10.50 -1.35
CA GLY A 110 20.00 -11.57 -2.33
C GLY A 110 18.85 -12.58 -2.40
N SER A 111 19.17 -13.87 -2.24
CA SER A 111 18.19 -14.96 -2.33
C SER A 111 17.10 -14.89 -1.25
N THR A 112 17.36 -14.29 -0.09
CA THR A 112 16.33 -14.13 0.95
C THR A 112 15.31 -13.06 0.54
N MET A 113 15.77 -11.96 -0.06
CA MET A 113 14.86 -10.97 -0.66
C MET A 113 14.07 -11.58 -1.81
N ALA A 114 14.69 -12.47 -2.60
CA ALA A 114 14.00 -13.23 -3.63
C ALA A 114 12.90 -14.15 -3.04
N GLY A 115 13.14 -14.80 -1.90
CA GLY A 115 12.11 -15.60 -1.22
C GLY A 115 10.92 -14.76 -0.74
N TYR A 116 11.15 -13.54 -0.22
CA TYR A 116 10.05 -12.62 0.06
C TYR A 116 9.33 -12.17 -1.22
N ALA A 117 10.07 -11.90 -2.29
CA ALA A 117 9.48 -11.52 -3.58
C ALA A 117 8.62 -12.66 -4.14
N GLU A 118 9.09 -13.90 -4.10
CA GLU A 118 8.33 -15.07 -4.54
C GLU A 118 7.02 -15.21 -3.78
N ALA A 119 7.05 -15.04 -2.44
CA ALA A 119 5.85 -15.17 -1.61
C ALA A 119 4.75 -14.14 -1.93
N PHE A 120 5.10 -12.89 -2.28
CA PHE A 120 4.13 -11.79 -2.39
C PHE A 120 3.94 -11.23 -3.80
N LEU A 121 4.89 -11.47 -4.71
CA LEU A 121 4.93 -10.83 -6.03
C LEU A 121 4.92 -11.86 -7.17
N HIS A 122 5.11 -13.16 -6.91
CA HIS A 122 4.93 -14.18 -7.94
C HIS A 122 3.43 -14.49 -8.13
N LYS A 123 2.96 -14.53 -9.37
CA LYS A 123 1.52 -14.68 -9.69
C LYS A 123 0.88 -15.95 -9.14
N ASP A 124 1.66 -17.02 -9.03
CA ASP A 124 1.20 -18.32 -8.53
C ASP A 124 1.31 -18.47 -7.01
N ALA A 125 1.84 -17.46 -6.31
CA ALA A 125 1.96 -17.50 -4.86
C ALA A 125 0.59 -17.33 -4.19
N PRO A 126 0.31 -18.04 -3.09
CA PRO A 126 -0.98 -17.94 -2.40
C PRO A 126 -1.23 -16.54 -1.80
N LEU A 127 -0.17 -15.78 -1.57
CA LEU A 127 -0.17 -14.40 -1.07
C LEU A 127 0.14 -13.36 -2.17
N PHE A 128 -0.01 -13.72 -3.45
CA PHE A 128 0.23 -12.80 -4.55
C PHE A 128 -0.61 -11.52 -4.43
N SER A 129 0.08 -10.38 -4.38
CA SER A 129 -0.50 -9.04 -4.25
C SER A 129 -0.03 -8.12 -5.36
N ASP A 130 -0.82 -7.09 -5.63
CA ASP A 130 -0.54 -6.11 -6.68
C ASP A 130 0.64 -5.19 -6.31
N ALA A 131 0.90 -4.99 -5.01
CA ALA A 131 2.16 -4.44 -4.53
C ALA A 131 2.53 -4.91 -3.11
N LEU A 132 3.79 -4.68 -2.73
CA LEU A 132 4.35 -5.02 -1.42
C LEU A 132 5.03 -3.80 -0.77
N THR A 133 4.81 -3.57 0.53
CA THR A 133 5.64 -2.60 1.27
C THR A 133 6.98 -3.22 1.68
N VAL A 134 8.08 -2.49 1.46
CA VAL A 134 9.45 -2.96 1.72
C VAL A 134 10.29 -1.94 2.49
N SER A 135 11.15 -2.42 3.37
CA SER A 135 12.07 -1.60 4.17
C SER A 135 13.46 -1.56 3.53
N PRO A 136 14.00 -0.37 3.18
CA PRO A 136 15.28 -0.25 2.48
C PRO A 136 16.48 -0.12 3.42
N TYR A 137 16.37 -0.53 4.70
CA TYR A 137 17.44 -0.34 5.69
C TYR A 137 18.79 -0.95 5.24
N LEU A 138 18.74 -2.06 4.51
CA LEU A 138 19.91 -2.77 3.97
C LEU A 138 20.44 -2.14 2.66
N GLY A 139 19.94 -0.95 2.29
CA GLY A 139 20.24 -0.21 1.07
C GLY A 139 19.27 -0.54 -0.08
N TYR A 140 18.97 0.45 -0.91
CA TYR A 140 18.01 0.30 -2.02
C TYR A 140 18.34 -0.87 -2.95
N GLY A 141 19.63 -1.04 -3.28
CA GLY A 141 20.09 -2.14 -4.15
C GLY A 141 19.81 -3.54 -3.61
N SER A 142 19.62 -3.71 -2.29
CA SER A 142 19.23 -5.01 -1.71
C SER A 142 17.84 -5.47 -2.18
N LEU A 143 16.98 -4.53 -2.61
CA LEU A 143 15.61 -4.78 -3.08
C LEU A 143 15.55 -5.25 -4.54
N SER A 144 16.68 -5.30 -5.25
CA SER A 144 16.73 -5.64 -6.69
C SER A 144 15.97 -6.93 -7.06
N PRO A 145 16.03 -8.04 -6.29
CA PRO A 145 15.22 -9.23 -6.59
C PRO A 145 13.70 -8.96 -6.57
N ALA A 146 13.23 -8.14 -5.64
CA ALA A 146 11.82 -7.77 -5.56
C ALA A 146 11.42 -6.78 -6.66
N VAL A 147 12.31 -5.83 -7.02
CA VAL A 147 12.09 -4.92 -8.16
C VAL A 147 11.93 -5.70 -9.46
N ALA A 148 12.85 -6.63 -9.73
CA ALA A 148 12.82 -7.46 -10.94
C ALA A 148 11.54 -8.29 -11.04
N LEU A 149 11.20 -9.05 -9.99
CA LEU A 149 10.00 -9.88 -10.01
C LEU A 149 8.71 -9.04 -10.04
N ALA A 150 8.68 -7.87 -9.40
CA ALA A 150 7.55 -6.96 -9.51
C ALA A 150 7.30 -6.54 -10.98
N ARG A 151 8.36 -6.19 -11.73
CA ARG A 151 8.23 -5.86 -13.17
C ARG A 151 7.68 -7.03 -13.97
N GLU A 152 8.23 -8.23 -13.78
CA GLU A 152 7.80 -9.45 -14.47
C GLU A 152 6.33 -9.80 -14.19
N SER A 153 5.89 -9.61 -12.95
CA SER A 153 4.53 -9.89 -12.52
C SER A 153 3.55 -8.75 -12.78
N GLY A 154 4.01 -7.60 -13.28
CA GLY A 154 3.23 -6.38 -13.37
C GLY A 154 2.77 -5.86 -12.00
N ALA A 155 3.45 -6.23 -10.92
CA ALA A 155 3.22 -5.77 -9.56
C ALA A 155 4.07 -4.51 -9.26
N GLY A 156 3.93 -3.95 -8.05
CA GLY A 156 4.68 -2.79 -7.59
C GLY A 156 5.30 -2.96 -6.21
N LEU A 157 6.07 -1.96 -5.80
CA LEU A 157 6.62 -1.86 -4.45
C LEU A 157 6.29 -0.50 -3.83
N PHE A 158 6.13 -0.46 -2.52
CA PHE A 158 6.12 0.77 -1.74
C PHE A 158 7.28 0.76 -0.75
N VAL A 159 8.33 1.51 -1.06
CA VAL A 159 9.55 1.59 -0.24
C VAL A 159 9.33 2.58 0.91
N LEU A 160 9.67 2.19 2.14
CA LEU A 160 9.61 3.11 3.28
C LEU A 160 10.57 4.28 3.07
N ALA A 161 10.05 5.52 3.02
CA ALA A 161 10.84 6.73 2.85
C ALA A 161 10.66 7.69 4.03
N LEU A 162 9.41 8.11 4.30
CA LEU A 162 9.08 9.10 5.32
C LEU A 162 7.89 8.60 6.15
N THR A 163 8.12 8.17 7.40
CA THR A 163 7.05 7.67 8.26
C THR A 163 6.71 8.66 9.37
N SER A 164 5.46 8.66 9.81
CA SER A 164 4.92 9.66 10.76
C SER A 164 5.15 9.34 12.24
N ASN A 165 5.78 8.20 12.57
CA ASN A 165 6.10 7.88 13.96
C ASN A 165 7.19 8.84 14.50
N PRO A 166 7.19 9.14 15.82
CA PRO A 166 8.12 10.11 16.41
C PRO A 166 9.61 9.81 16.13
N GLU A 167 9.95 8.54 15.98
CA GLU A 167 11.32 8.05 15.77
C GLU A 167 11.73 8.01 14.28
N GLY A 168 10.80 8.23 13.35
CA GLY A 168 11.06 8.21 11.91
C GLY A 168 12.29 9.02 11.48
N PRO A 169 12.44 10.28 11.96
CA PRO A 169 13.60 11.13 11.65
C PRO A 169 14.97 10.52 11.95
N GLU A 170 15.09 9.61 12.94
CA GLU A 170 16.38 9.07 13.42
C GLU A 170 17.24 8.51 12.28
N VAL A 171 16.63 7.70 11.41
CA VAL A 171 17.30 7.14 10.23
C VAL A 171 16.96 7.92 8.97
N GLN A 172 15.70 8.35 8.82
CA GLN A 172 15.21 8.92 7.55
C GLN A 172 15.86 10.26 7.24
N HIS A 173 16.21 11.05 8.26
CA HIS A 173 16.85 12.36 8.12
C HIS A 173 18.38 12.30 8.24
N ALA A 174 18.97 11.13 8.46
CA ALA A 174 20.42 10.98 8.46
C ALA A 174 20.98 11.39 7.08
N ILE A 175 22.06 12.17 7.10
CA ILE A 175 22.64 12.78 5.90
C ILE A 175 23.78 11.91 5.37
N ARG A 176 23.74 11.58 4.09
CA ARG A 176 24.80 10.85 3.38
C ARG A 176 25.95 11.78 3.00
N ALA A 177 27.07 11.19 2.59
CA ALA A 177 28.26 11.95 2.16
C ALA A 177 28.00 12.92 0.97
N ASP A 178 26.97 12.67 0.17
CA ASP A 178 26.55 13.54 -0.94
C ASP A 178 25.56 14.64 -0.53
N GLY A 179 25.29 14.80 0.77
CA GLY A 179 24.42 15.82 1.34
C GLY A 179 22.93 15.49 1.32
N ARG A 180 22.51 14.38 0.70
CA ARG A 180 21.10 13.95 0.71
C ARG A 180 20.77 13.22 2.00
N THR A 181 19.53 13.36 2.49
CA THR A 181 19.02 12.48 3.54
C THR A 181 18.79 11.06 3.00
N VAL A 182 18.67 10.08 3.90
CA VAL A 182 18.29 8.71 3.54
C VAL A 182 16.94 8.70 2.81
N ALA A 183 15.95 9.43 3.31
CA ALA A 183 14.63 9.55 2.67
C ALA A 183 14.72 10.13 1.25
N ALA A 184 15.43 11.25 1.07
CA ALA A 184 15.63 11.85 -0.26
C ALA A 184 16.38 10.92 -1.22
N THR A 185 17.28 10.09 -0.70
CA THR A 185 17.99 9.07 -1.49
C THR A 185 17.01 7.99 -2.00
N MET A 186 16.08 7.53 -1.16
CA MET A 186 15.08 6.54 -1.58
C MET A 186 14.15 7.12 -2.65
N LEU A 187 13.68 8.35 -2.47
CA LEU A 187 12.85 9.04 -3.47
C LEU A 187 13.58 9.20 -4.81
N ALA A 188 14.86 9.56 -4.81
CA ALA A 188 15.66 9.66 -6.03
C ALA A 188 15.84 8.31 -6.75
N HIS A 189 16.01 7.21 -6.01
CA HIS A 189 16.05 5.87 -6.61
C HIS A 189 14.71 5.51 -7.26
N LEU A 190 13.60 5.78 -6.58
CA LEU A 190 12.27 5.52 -7.13
C LEU A 190 11.97 6.36 -8.38
N ALA A 191 12.39 7.63 -8.39
CA ALA A 191 12.28 8.48 -9.57
C ALA A 191 13.04 7.89 -10.78
N ALA A 192 14.22 7.32 -10.53
CA ALA A 192 14.99 6.63 -11.57
C ALA A 192 14.31 5.33 -12.04
N GLU A 193 13.75 4.53 -11.13
CA GLU A 193 13.01 3.31 -11.51
C GLU A 193 11.76 3.59 -12.34
N ASN A 194 11.13 4.75 -12.17
CA ASN A 194 9.90 5.14 -12.87
C ASN A 194 10.14 6.07 -14.07
N ALA A 195 11.40 6.31 -14.46
CA ALA A 195 11.72 7.25 -15.53
C ALA A 195 11.13 6.78 -16.87
N GLY A 196 10.25 7.60 -17.46
CA GLY A 196 9.62 7.30 -18.76
C GLY A 196 8.39 6.38 -18.70
N GLU A 197 7.97 5.95 -17.51
CA GLU A 197 6.75 5.16 -17.33
C GLU A 197 5.50 6.04 -17.44
N GLU A 198 4.49 5.58 -18.17
CA GLU A 198 3.21 6.27 -18.37
C GLU A 198 2.03 5.30 -18.13
N PRO A 199 0.91 5.76 -17.55
CA PRO A 199 0.67 7.09 -16.98
C PRO A 199 1.29 7.28 -15.58
N LEU A 200 1.82 6.20 -14.99
CA LEU A 200 2.45 6.19 -13.66
C LEU A 200 3.34 4.95 -13.54
N GLY A 201 4.53 5.10 -12.95
CA GLY A 201 5.42 3.99 -12.64
C GLY A 201 4.93 3.10 -11.49
N SER A 202 5.52 1.90 -11.36
CA SER A 202 5.07 0.87 -10.41
C SER A 202 5.81 0.89 -9.06
N PHE A 203 6.83 1.74 -8.91
CA PHE A 203 7.67 1.79 -7.72
C PHE A 203 7.38 3.06 -6.92
N GLY A 204 6.66 2.88 -5.82
CA GLY A 204 6.20 3.95 -4.95
C GLY A 204 7.00 4.11 -3.66
N ALA A 205 6.66 5.15 -2.93
CA ALA A 205 7.16 5.43 -1.59
C ALA A 205 6.03 5.35 -0.55
N VAL A 206 6.35 4.97 0.68
CA VAL A 206 5.51 5.24 1.84
C VAL A 206 5.92 6.61 2.41
N VAL A 207 4.96 7.54 2.41
CA VAL A 207 5.12 8.92 2.89
C VAL A 207 3.93 9.27 3.77
N GLY A 208 4.13 9.33 5.09
CA GLY A 208 3.04 9.57 6.05
C GLY A 208 2.36 10.93 5.84
N ALA A 209 1.02 10.95 5.87
CA ALA A 209 0.24 12.16 5.63
C ALA A 209 0.38 13.22 6.74
N THR A 210 0.92 12.83 7.89
CA THR A 210 1.16 13.69 9.07
C THR A 210 2.64 13.96 9.32
N VAL A 211 3.52 13.53 8.40
CA VAL A 211 4.92 13.96 8.41
C VAL A 211 4.90 15.47 8.16
N GLY A 212 5.54 16.24 9.05
CA GLY A 212 5.45 17.70 9.12
C GLY A 212 5.76 18.44 7.81
N ASP A 213 6.94 19.07 7.72
CA ASP A 213 7.29 19.81 6.51
C ASP A 213 7.91 18.89 5.44
N LEU A 214 7.09 18.49 4.47
CA LEU A 214 7.53 17.72 3.30
C LEU A 214 8.15 18.59 2.18
N SER A 215 8.17 19.93 2.31
CA SER A 215 8.65 20.83 1.25
C SER A 215 10.14 20.66 0.93
N SER A 216 10.90 20.03 1.83
CA SER A 216 12.32 19.71 1.65
C SER A 216 12.58 18.45 0.80
N TYR A 217 11.53 17.74 0.39
CA TYR A 217 11.62 16.49 -0.37
C TYR A 217 10.98 16.63 -1.74
N ASP A 218 11.69 16.15 -2.76
CA ASP A 218 11.11 16.02 -4.11
C ASP A 218 10.25 14.76 -4.17
N LEU A 219 8.93 14.96 -4.14
CA LEU A 219 7.93 13.89 -4.23
C LEU A 219 7.54 13.56 -5.68
N ALA A 220 8.11 14.24 -6.69
CA ALA A 220 7.82 14.02 -8.11
C ALA A 220 8.53 12.78 -8.68
N ILE A 221 8.37 11.63 -8.02
CA ILE A 221 9.07 10.37 -8.35
C ILE A 221 8.45 9.57 -9.51
N ASN A 222 7.46 10.14 -10.21
CA ASN A 222 6.63 9.47 -11.23
C ASN A 222 6.04 8.10 -10.79
N GLY A 223 5.85 7.91 -9.49
CA GLY A 223 5.33 6.68 -8.90
C GLY A 223 4.34 7.00 -7.78
N PRO A 224 3.61 5.99 -7.27
CA PRO A 224 2.58 6.21 -6.27
C PRO A 224 3.15 6.52 -4.88
N LEU A 225 2.46 7.36 -4.12
CA LEU A 225 2.82 7.72 -2.74
C LEU A 225 1.78 7.15 -1.78
N LEU A 226 2.08 6.01 -1.16
CA LEU A 226 1.19 5.44 -0.13
C LEU A 226 1.25 6.32 1.11
N ALA A 227 0.11 6.93 1.44
CA ALA A 227 0.00 7.92 2.51
C ALA A 227 -0.84 7.39 3.69
N PRO A 228 -0.22 6.67 4.64
CA PRO A 228 -0.89 6.29 5.88
C PRO A 228 -1.15 7.53 6.74
N GLY A 229 -2.19 7.44 7.57
CA GLY A 229 -2.50 8.44 8.59
C GLY A 229 -3.63 9.41 8.23
N VAL A 230 -4.32 9.18 7.12
CA VAL A 230 -5.53 9.95 6.77
C VAL A 230 -6.69 9.53 7.68
N GLY A 231 -7.41 10.54 8.18
CA GLY A 231 -8.46 10.41 9.19
C GLY A 231 -7.90 10.42 10.61
N ALA A 232 -7.94 9.27 11.29
CA ALA A 232 -7.79 9.18 12.74
C ALA A 232 -6.41 9.60 13.30
N GLN A 233 -5.37 9.69 12.46
CA GLN A 233 -4.03 10.09 12.90
C GLN A 233 -3.77 11.61 12.72
N GLY A 234 -4.74 12.37 12.22
CA GLY A 234 -4.73 13.83 12.25
C GLY A 234 -4.71 14.54 10.90
N ALA A 235 -4.44 13.84 9.79
CA ALA A 235 -4.58 14.41 8.45
C ALA A 235 -6.00 14.21 7.93
N THR A 236 -6.68 15.28 7.52
CA THR A 236 -7.96 15.20 6.82
C THR A 236 -7.75 15.12 5.30
N PRO A 237 -8.74 14.66 4.51
CA PRO A 237 -8.66 14.73 3.05
C PRO A 237 -8.32 16.12 2.51
N ALA A 238 -8.83 17.17 3.17
CA ALA A 238 -8.58 18.57 2.80
C ALA A 238 -7.13 19.04 3.06
N ASP A 239 -6.37 18.32 3.89
CA ASP A 239 -4.95 18.64 4.16
C ASP A 239 -4.02 18.10 3.07
N LEU A 240 -4.45 17.08 2.31
CA LEU A 240 -3.61 16.38 1.33
C LEU A 240 -3.01 17.32 0.26
N PRO A 241 -3.72 18.30 -0.31
CA PRO A 241 -3.13 19.23 -1.27
C PRO A 241 -1.97 20.04 -0.69
N LYS A 242 -2.09 20.46 0.57
CA LYS A 242 -1.04 21.21 1.26
C LYS A 242 0.17 20.33 1.55
N VAL A 243 -0.06 19.06 1.90
CA VAL A 243 1.00 18.11 2.28
C VAL A 243 1.77 17.61 1.05
N PHE A 244 1.07 17.26 -0.03
CA PHE A 244 1.68 16.59 -1.20
C PHE A 244 1.87 17.50 -2.42
N GLY A 245 1.25 18.68 -2.43
CA GLY A 245 1.43 19.69 -3.49
C GLY A 245 1.27 19.09 -4.90
N PRO A 246 2.20 19.34 -5.83
CA PRO A 246 2.12 18.82 -7.20
C PRO A 246 2.08 17.29 -7.33
N ALA A 247 2.53 16.57 -6.30
CA ALA A 247 2.51 15.10 -6.29
C ALA A 247 1.15 14.52 -5.85
N LEU A 248 0.19 15.37 -5.44
CA LEU A 248 -1.12 14.96 -4.92
C LEU A 248 -1.83 13.92 -5.79
N ARG A 249 -1.79 14.08 -7.11
CA ARG A 249 -2.44 13.16 -8.05
C ARG A 249 -1.93 11.71 -7.95
N ASN A 250 -0.69 11.52 -7.46
CA ASN A 250 -0.03 10.22 -7.33
C ASN A 250 -0.19 9.61 -5.92
N VAL A 251 -0.85 10.32 -5.01
CA VAL A 251 -1.04 9.84 -3.64
C VAL A 251 -2.07 8.71 -3.64
N VAL A 252 -1.79 7.70 -2.81
CA VAL A 252 -2.69 6.62 -2.44
C VAL A 252 -3.03 6.80 -0.95
N PRO A 253 -4.06 7.60 -0.61
CA PRO A 253 -4.42 7.88 0.77
C PRO A 253 -4.91 6.61 1.46
N ASN A 254 -4.27 6.23 2.56
CA ASN A 254 -4.68 5.07 3.33
C ASN A 254 -5.49 5.48 4.57
N VAL A 255 -6.74 5.03 4.60
CA VAL A 255 -7.66 5.17 5.74
C VAL A 255 -7.89 3.81 6.38
N SER A 256 -7.60 3.70 7.67
CA SER A 256 -7.82 2.48 8.46
C SER A 256 -9.00 2.67 9.42
N ARG A 257 -8.74 3.07 10.67
CA ARG A 257 -9.77 3.32 11.70
C ARG A 257 -10.92 4.21 11.27
N GLY A 258 -10.68 5.18 10.37
CA GLY A 258 -11.74 6.06 9.85
C GLY A 258 -12.88 5.30 9.15
N VAL A 259 -12.59 4.18 8.51
CA VAL A 259 -13.59 3.28 7.90
C VAL A 259 -13.88 2.12 8.86
N LEU A 260 -12.86 1.43 9.35
CA LEU A 260 -13.02 0.16 10.07
C LEU A 260 -13.82 0.27 11.37
N ARG A 261 -13.83 1.42 12.06
CA ARG A 261 -14.64 1.62 13.28
C ARG A 261 -16.15 1.51 13.06
N HIS A 262 -16.61 1.55 11.81
CA HIS A 262 -18.02 1.48 11.44
C HIS A 262 -18.53 0.05 11.24
N GLY A 263 -17.64 -0.96 11.28
CA GLY A 263 -18.07 -2.35 11.25
C GLY A 263 -18.63 -2.83 12.59
N PRO A 264 -19.24 -4.04 12.62
CA PRO A 264 -19.35 -5.00 11.52
C PRO A 264 -20.49 -4.70 10.53
N ASP A 265 -21.18 -3.57 10.64
CA ASP A 265 -22.21 -3.15 9.69
C ASP A 265 -21.59 -2.85 8.32
N THR A 266 -21.92 -3.67 7.32
CA THR A 266 -21.38 -3.56 5.95
C THR A 266 -21.87 -2.31 5.23
N GLY A 267 -23.10 -1.83 5.50
CA GLY A 267 -23.62 -0.58 4.95
C GLY A 267 -22.92 0.64 5.52
N ALA A 268 -22.62 0.63 6.82
CA ALA A 268 -21.85 1.70 7.46
C ALA A 268 -20.39 1.72 7.00
N LEU A 269 -19.76 0.55 6.81
CA LEU A 269 -18.42 0.44 6.20
C LEU A 269 -18.38 1.03 4.79
N ARG A 270 -19.35 0.67 3.95
CA ARG A 270 -19.51 1.20 2.58
C ARG A 270 -19.66 2.71 2.59
N THR A 271 -20.60 3.21 3.37
CA THR A 271 -20.87 4.66 3.50
C THR A 271 -19.63 5.42 3.93
N ALA A 272 -18.87 4.89 4.90
CA ALA A 272 -17.65 5.53 5.35
C ALA A 272 -16.56 5.54 4.27
N ALA A 273 -16.38 4.44 3.53
CA ALA A 273 -15.41 4.36 2.44
C ALA A 273 -15.77 5.29 1.28
N GLU A 274 -17.02 5.30 0.84
CA GLU A 274 -17.52 6.18 -0.24
C GLU A 274 -17.32 7.65 0.13
N ARG A 275 -17.69 8.04 1.35
CA ARG A 275 -17.47 9.41 1.84
C ARG A 275 -16.00 9.81 1.80
N PHE A 276 -15.08 8.96 2.26
CA PHE A 276 -13.64 9.29 2.20
C PHE A 276 -13.15 9.38 0.75
N ALA A 277 -13.57 8.49 -0.14
CA ALA A 277 -13.20 8.54 -1.55
C ALA A 277 -13.68 9.85 -2.20
N GLU A 278 -14.92 10.27 -1.94
CA GLU A 278 -15.48 11.54 -2.42
C GLU A 278 -14.74 12.76 -1.85
N GLU A 279 -14.53 12.82 -0.53
CA GLU A 279 -13.82 13.93 0.12
C GLU A 279 -12.39 14.09 -0.44
N ILE A 280 -11.69 12.98 -0.65
CA ILE A 280 -10.35 12.99 -1.25
C ILE A 280 -10.44 13.41 -2.72
N GLN A 281 -11.38 12.87 -3.50
CA GLN A 281 -11.55 13.23 -4.90
C GLN A 281 -11.82 14.73 -5.08
N VAL A 282 -12.65 15.32 -4.22
CA VAL A 282 -12.90 16.77 -4.18
C VAL A 282 -11.61 17.53 -3.87
N ALA A 283 -10.83 17.08 -2.88
CA ALA A 283 -9.56 17.72 -2.53
C ALA A 283 -8.54 17.63 -3.68
N VAL A 284 -8.51 16.52 -4.41
CA VAL A 284 -7.63 16.32 -5.58
C VAL A 284 -8.07 17.16 -6.77
N ALA A 285 -9.37 17.29 -7.04
CA ALA A 285 -9.89 18.05 -8.18
C ALA A 285 -9.85 19.58 -7.97
N GLY A 286 -9.86 20.04 -6.71
CA GLY A 286 -9.82 21.45 -6.35
C GLY A 286 -8.43 22.06 -6.20
N ALA A 287 -7.37 21.24 -6.32
CA ALA A 287 -5.96 21.63 -6.20
C ALA A 287 -5.34 21.91 -7.58
#